data_AF-A0A7X9A0T2-F1
#
_entry.id   AF-A0A7X9A0T2-F1
#
_cell.length_a   1.000
_cell.length_b   1.000
_cell.length_c   1.000
_cell.angle_alpha   90.00
_cell.angle_beta   90.00
_cell.angle_gamma   90.00
#
_symmetry.space_group_name_H-M   'P 1'
#
loop_
_entity.id
_entity.type
_entity.pdbx_description
1 polymer ?
#
loop_
_entity_poly.entity_id
_entity_poly.type
_entity_poly.pdbx_seq_one_letter_code
_entity_poly.pdbx_strand_id
1 'polypeptide(L)'
;LRRITLHHEAAPLVGRVMLGLLDEAGIEFEAAGGLTMGADPVGTAVMHAAGGRGIDAFVVRKTQKVHGLARQVEGPGVDGRRVVILEDTSTTGGSALTAVEGVRNAGGDIQAVAVIVDRDTGAAEHVAEQAGVPYLYAFSKNDLGLD
;
A
#
# COMPACT_ATOMS: atom_id res chain seq x y z
N LEU A 1 -4.75 -7.12 -9.59
CA LEU A 1 -4.65 -8.49 -9.03
C LEU A 1 -5.88 -8.97 -8.25
N ARG A 2 -7.08 -8.44 -8.50
CA ARG A 2 -8.26 -8.69 -7.66
C ARG A 2 -8.71 -10.16 -7.57
N ARG A 3 -8.46 -10.96 -8.61
CA ARG A 3 -8.71 -12.42 -8.58
C ARG A 3 -7.84 -13.16 -7.56
N ILE A 4 -6.71 -12.59 -7.14
CA ILE A 4 -5.79 -13.15 -6.15
C ILE A 4 -6.08 -12.52 -4.79
N THR A 5 -6.11 -11.18 -4.74
CA THR A 5 -6.26 -10.44 -3.47
C THR A 5 -7.64 -10.63 -2.82
N LEU A 6 -8.66 -11.10 -3.56
CA LEU A 6 -9.98 -11.45 -3.03
C LEU A 6 -10.26 -12.96 -3.02
N HIS A 7 -9.27 -13.80 -3.28
CA HIS A 7 -9.42 -15.26 -3.23
C HIS A 7 -9.12 -15.79 -1.82
N HIS A 8 -9.95 -16.67 -1.28
CA HIS A 8 -9.86 -17.11 0.12
C HIS A 8 -8.53 -17.79 0.45
N GLU A 9 -7.93 -18.52 -0.50
CA GLU A 9 -6.63 -19.19 -0.29
C GLU A 9 -5.44 -18.27 -0.54
N ALA A 10 -5.58 -17.32 -1.46
CA ALA A 10 -4.46 -16.52 -1.92
C ALA A 10 -4.31 -15.21 -1.14
N ALA A 11 -5.41 -14.60 -0.69
CA ALA A 11 -5.35 -13.38 0.10
C ALA A 11 -4.51 -13.53 1.39
N PRO A 12 -4.59 -14.64 2.16
CA PRO A 12 -3.70 -14.84 3.31
C PRO A 12 -2.22 -14.95 2.91
N LEU A 13 -1.92 -15.48 1.72
CA LEU A 13 -0.56 -15.57 1.19
C LEU A 13 -0.04 -14.18 0.81
N VAL A 14 -0.87 -13.33 0.19
CA VAL A 14 -0.52 -11.93 -0.12
C VAL A 14 -0.08 -11.19 1.13
N GLY A 15 -0.84 -11.30 2.23
CA GLY A 15 -0.49 -10.65 3.49
C GLY A 15 0.88 -11.07 4.01
N ARG A 16 1.20 -12.38 3.97
CA ARG A 16 2.50 -12.91 4.38
C ARG A 16 3.64 -12.45 3.48
N VAL A 17 3.44 -12.44 2.17
CA VAL A 17 4.45 -11.97 1.21
C VAL A 17 4.76 -10.49 1.43
N MET A 18 3.73 -9.65 1.56
CA MET A 18 3.93 -8.21 1.77
C MET A 18 4.58 -7.90 3.11
N LEU A 19 4.23 -8.62 4.19
CA LEU A 19 4.91 -8.48 5.48
C LEU A 19 6.38 -8.91 5.40
N GLY A 20 6.68 -10.05 4.76
CA GLY A 20 8.05 -10.51 4.56
C GLY A 20 8.88 -9.49 3.80
N LEU A 21 8.36 -8.94 2.70
CA LEU A 21 9.01 -7.87 1.92
C LEU A 21 9.37 -6.65 2.79
N LEU A 22 8.43 -6.20 3.63
CA LEU A 22 8.64 -5.05 4.50
C LEU A 22 9.63 -5.35 5.63
N ASP A 23 9.56 -6.54 6.21
CA ASP A 23 10.46 -6.98 7.28
C ASP A 23 11.90 -7.15 6.78
N GLU A 24 12.10 -7.75 5.59
CA GLU A 24 13.40 -7.91 4.94
C GLU A 24 14.04 -6.56 4.61
N ALA A 25 13.23 -5.56 4.27
CA ALA A 25 13.68 -4.19 4.03
C ALA A 25 13.87 -3.36 5.32
N GLY A 26 13.58 -3.93 6.49
CA GLY A 26 13.71 -3.26 7.79
C GLY A 26 12.70 -2.13 8.02
N ILE A 27 11.52 -2.20 7.38
CA ILE A 27 10.48 -1.18 7.48
C ILE A 27 9.58 -1.44 8.70
N GLU A 28 9.65 -0.55 9.70
CA GLU A 28 8.74 -0.57 10.84
C GLU A 28 7.52 0.33 10.61
N PHE A 29 6.31 -0.18 10.87
CA PHE A 29 5.07 0.56 10.65
C PHE A 29 3.93 0.07 11.55
N GLU A 30 2.91 0.91 11.67
CA GLU A 30 1.75 0.72 12.55
C GLU A 30 0.42 0.72 11.79
N ALA A 31 0.42 1.20 10.54
CA ALA A 31 -0.76 1.16 9.68
C ALA A 31 -0.36 0.96 8.22
N ALA A 32 -1.17 0.20 7.46
CA ALA A 32 -0.92 -0.03 6.05
C ALA A 32 -2.21 0.01 5.21
N GLY A 33 -2.13 0.62 4.04
CA GLY A 33 -3.30 0.91 3.23
C GLY A 33 -2.94 1.74 2.00
N GLY A 34 -3.90 2.06 1.15
CA GLY A 34 -3.59 2.79 -0.08
C GLY A 34 -4.83 3.25 -0.82
N LEU A 35 -4.65 3.62 -2.09
CA LEU A 35 -5.75 4.12 -2.90
C LEU A 35 -6.74 3.00 -3.23
N THR A 36 -8.01 3.25 -2.95
CA THR A 36 -9.09 2.34 -3.30
C THR A 36 -9.24 2.15 -4.82
N MET A 37 -9.61 0.98 -5.34
CA MET A 37 -9.96 -0.27 -4.65
C MET A 37 -8.85 -1.33 -4.69
N GLY A 38 -7.71 -1.05 -5.33
CA GLY A 38 -6.64 -2.03 -5.53
C GLY A 38 -5.96 -2.40 -4.22
N ALA A 39 -5.66 -1.39 -3.41
CA ALA A 39 -4.96 -1.54 -2.14
C ALA A 39 -5.83 -2.15 -1.02
N ASP A 40 -7.15 -1.94 -1.05
CA ASP A 40 -8.07 -2.34 0.02
C ASP A 40 -7.92 -3.82 0.43
N PRO A 41 -7.97 -4.81 -0.49
CA PRO A 41 -7.77 -6.20 -0.11
C PRO A 41 -6.32 -6.54 0.29
N VAL A 42 -5.34 -5.74 -0.13
CA VAL A 42 -3.94 -5.91 0.29
C VAL A 42 -3.77 -5.46 1.73
N GLY A 43 -4.34 -4.31 2.09
CA GLY A 43 -4.32 -3.78 3.45
C GLY A 43 -4.98 -4.71 4.46
N THR A 44 -6.15 -5.26 4.12
CA THR A 44 -6.82 -6.23 5.01
C THR A 44 -6.05 -7.55 5.12
N ALA A 45 -5.44 -8.02 4.03
CA ALA A 45 -4.59 -9.20 4.05
C ALA A 45 -3.36 -8.99 4.95
N VAL A 46 -2.68 -7.85 4.85
CA VAL A 46 -1.54 -7.47 5.71
C VAL A 46 -1.97 -7.40 7.18
N MET A 47 -3.05 -6.68 7.49
CA MET A 47 -3.60 -6.56 8.84
C MET A 47 -3.89 -7.93 9.47
N HIS A 48 -4.51 -8.86 8.74
CA HIS A 48 -4.81 -10.20 9.27
C HIS A 48 -3.58 -11.10 9.35
N ALA A 49 -2.60 -10.94 8.46
CA ALA A 49 -1.36 -11.73 8.49
C ALA A 49 -0.36 -11.25 9.58
N ALA A 50 -0.54 -10.03 10.10
CA ALA A 50 0.34 -9.38 11.07
C ALA A 50 0.49 -10.15 12.40
N GLY A 51 -0.38 -11.13 12.68
CA GLY A 51 -0.13 -12.16 13.70
C GLY A 51 0.02 -11.62 15.12
N GLY A 52 -0.61 -10.48 15.45
CA GLY A 52 -0.50 -9.81 16.75
C GLY A 52 0.36 -8.56 16.74
N ARG A 53 1.09 -8.26 15.65
CA ARG A 53 1.59 -6.90 15.39
C ARG A 53 0.37 -5.99 15.24
N GLY A 54 0.29 -4.93 16.03
CA GLY A 54 -0.82 -3.97 16.03
C GLY A 54 -0.83 -3.09 14.78
N ILE A 55 -1.06 -3.70 13.62
CA ILE A 55 -1.06 -3.06 12.31
C ILE A 55 -2.51 -2.84 11.87
N ASP A 56 -2.93 -1.58 11.78
CA ASP A 56 -4.26 -1.23 11.29
C ASP A 56 -4.29 -1.13 9.76
N ALA A 57 -5.41 -1.52 9.15
CA ALA A 57 -5.68 -1.20 7.75
C ALA A 57 -6.38 0.16 7.61
N PHE A 58 -6.02 0.92 6.59
CA PHE A 58 -6.74 2.13 6.18
C PHE A 58 -7.01 2.15 4.67
N VAL A 59 -7.89 3.04 4.24
CA VAL A 59 -8.24 3.23 2.82
C VAL A 59 -8.18 4.70 2.44
N VAL A 60 -7.47 5.03 1.36
CA VAL A 60 -7.49 6.37 0.78
C VAL A 60 -8.53 6.43 -0.33
N ARG A 61 -9.48 7.37 -0.22
CA ARG A 61 -10.48 7.58 -1.27
C ARG A 61 -9.89 8.35 -2.47
N LYS A 62 -10.42 8.08 -3.66
CA LYS A 62 -10.05 8.77 -4.91
C LYS A 62 -10.35 10.27 -4.90
N THR A 63 -11.35 10.71 -4.16
CA THR A 63 -11.73 12.12 -4.05
C THR A 63 -11.98 12.51 -2.61
N GLN A 64 -11.66 13.76 -2.29
CA GLN A 64 -12.12 14.40 -1.07
C GLN A 64 -13.62 14.70 -1.21
N LYS A 65 -14.41 14.50 -0.15
CA LYS A 65 -15.82 14.94 -0.19
C LYS A 65 -15.83 16.46 -0.17
N VAL A 66 -16.62 17.06 -1.07
CA VAL A 66 -16.69 18.51 -1.28
C VAL A 66 -17.42 19.24 -0.14
N HIS A 67 -18.15 18.53 0.73
CA HIS A 67 -18.92 19.11 1.84
C HIS A 67 -18.59 18.43 3.17
N GLY A 68 -18.05 19.22 4.10
CA GLY A 68 -17.81 18.84 5.51
C GLY A 68 -16.42 18.27 5.81
N LEU A 69 -16.16 18.09 7.11
CA LEU A 69 -14.96 17.59 7.80
C LEU A 69 -14.59 16.13 7.42
N ALA A 70 -14.67 15.77 6.14
CA ALA A 70 -14.57 14.41 5.66
C ALA A 70 -13.14 14.06 5.23
N ARG A 71 -12.40 13.43 6.15
CA ARG A 71 -11.03 12.92 5.95
C ARG A 71 -10.93 12.04 4.71
N GLN A 72 -9.90 12.21 3.88
CA GLN A 72 -9.67 11.39 2.68
C GLN A 72 -9.25 9.95 3.02
N VAL A 73 -8.62 9.78 4.19
CA VAL A 73 -8.22 8.50 4.78
C VAL A 73 -9.36 7.99 5.67
N GLU A 74 -9.80 6.76 5.42
CA GLU A 74 -10.80 6.01 6.17
C GLU A 74 -10.15 4.90 7.00
N GLY A 75 -10.76 4.56 8.14
CA GLY A 75 -10.23 3.59 9.10
C GLY A 75 -9.67 4.25 10.36
N PRO A 76 -8.92 3.51 11.19
CA PRO A 76 -8.14 4.09 12.29
C PRO A 76 -7.26 5.24 11.81
N GLY A 77 -7.11 6.29 12.62
CA GLY A 77 -6.34 7.48 12.26
C GLY A 77 -4.87 7.15 12.01
N VAL A 78 -4.25 7.90 11.10
CA VAL A 78 -2.84 7.75 10.70
C VAL A 78 -1.93 8.88 11.21
N ASP A 79 -2.50 9.92 11.83
CA ASP A 79 -1.77 11.10 12.30
C ASP A 79 -0.65 10.74 13.29
N GLY A 80 0.58 11.14 12.98
CA GLY A 80 1.79 10.86 13.77
C GLY A 80 2.24 9.39 13.76
N ARG A 81 1.57 8.51 13.02
CA ARG A 81 1.89 7.07 12.96
C ARG A 81 2.78 6.74 11.78
N ARG A 82 3.58 5.69 11.92
CA ARG A 82 4.37 5.13 10.82
C ARG A 82 3.48 4.34 9.88
N VAL A 83 3.47 4.71 8.61
CA VAL A 83 2.52 4.23 7.60
C VAL A 83 3.25 3.61 6.41
N VAL A 84 2.73 2.49 5.92
CA VAL A 84 3.09 1.93 4.61
C VAL A 84 1.96 2.14 3.62
N ILE A 85 2.29 2.67 2.45
CA ILE A 85 1.37 2.76 1.31
C ILE A 85 1.40 1.44 0.54
N LEU A 86 0.25 0.83 0.33
CA LEU A 86 0.10 -0.43 -0.40
C LEU A 86 -0.51 -0.22 -1.78
N GLU A 87 -0.08 -1.03 -2.75
CA GLU A 87 -0.70 -1.12 -4.07
C GLU A 87 -0.71 -2.58 -4.58
N ASP A 88 -1.73 -2.96 -5.36
CA ASP A 88 -1.77 -4.32 -5.93
C ASP A 88 -0.88 -4.43 -7.18
N THR A 89 -0.99 -3.47 -8.10
CA THR A 89 -0.14 -3.38 -9.30
C THR A 89 0.21 -1.94 -9.59
N SER A 90 1.47 -1.67 -9.90
CA SER A 90 1.89 -0.33 -10.36
C SER A 90 2.27 -0.30 -11.82
N THR A 91 1.82 0.75 -12.51
CA THR A 91 2.13 1.02 -13.92
C THR A 91 2.69 2.42 -14.15
N THR A 92 2.24 3.40 -13.37
CA THR A 92 2.76 4.78 -13.45
C THR A 92 3.13 5.31 -12.08
N GLY A 93 2.81 4.62 -10.99
CA GLY A 93 2.95 5.14 -9.63
C GLY A 93 1.92 6.18 -9.21
N GLY A 94 1.06 6.67 -10.12
CA GLY A 94 0.14 7.78 -9.81
C GLY A 94 -0.89 7.46 -8.72
N SER A 95 -1.33 6.20 -8.62
CA SER A 95 -2.25 5.78 -7.55
C SER A 95 -1.56 5.76 -6.19
N ALA A 96 -0.34 5.22 -6.11
CA ALA A 96 0.52 5.30 -4.93
C ALA A 96 0.78 6.77 -4.51
N LEU A 97 1.12 7.65 -5.45
CA LEU A 97 1.37 9.06 -5.16
C LEU A 97 0.11 9.79 -4.64
N THR A 98 -1.06 9.49 -5.20
CA THR A 98 -2.34 10.01 -4.68
C THR A 98 -2.58 9.54 -3.23
N ALA A 99 -2.23 8.30 -2.91
CA ALA A 99 -2.33 7.78 -1.55
C ALA A 99 -1.30 8.43 -0.60
N VAL A 100 -0.07 8.63 -1.07
CA VAL A 100 1.00 9.35 -0.34
C VAL A 100 0.53 10.75 0.05
N GLU A 101 -0.01 11.52 -0.90
CA GLU A 101 -0.55 12.85 -0.62
C GLU A 101 -1.71 12.81 0.39
N GLY A 102 -2.65 11.87 0.21
CA GLY A 102 -3.79 11.70 1.11
C GLY A 102 -3.37 11.40 2.56
N VAL A 103 -2.35 10.55 2.75
CA VAL A 103 -1.81 10.20 4.07
C VAL A 103 -1.00 11.34 4.68
N ARG A 104 -0.16 12.03 3.90
CA ARG A 104 0.58 13.21 4.37
C ARG A 104 -0.36 14.32 4.85
N ASN A 105 -1.42 14.59 4.08
CA ASN A 105 -2.45 15.55 4.46
C ASN A 105 -3.21 15.15 5.75
N ALA A 106 -3.21 13.86 6.09
CA ALA A 106 -3.77 13.32 7.32
C ALA A 106 -2.75 13.20 8.47
N GLY A 107 -1.52 13.68 8.29
CA GLY A 107 -0.46 13.69 9.30
C GLY A 107 0.35 12.39 9.44
N GLY A 108 0.17 11.41 8.54
CA GLY A 108 0.89 10.15 8.61
C GLY A 108 2.36 10.24 8.18
N ASP A 109 3.22 9.50 8.87
CA ASP A 109 4.65 9.40 8.60
C ASP A 109 4.95 8.20 7.70
N ILE A 110 5.08 8.44 6.40
CA ILE A 110 5.19 7.37 5.39
C ILE A 110 6.60 6.79 5.40
N GLN A 111 6.69 5.47 5.59
CA GLN A 111 7.96 4.74 5.66
C GLN A 111 8.35 4.09 4.33
N ALA A 112 7.35 3.65 3.55
CA ALA A 112 7.57 3.02 2.25
C ALA A 112 6.28 2.99 1.41
N VAL A 113 6.47 2.79 0.10
CA VAL A 113 5.44 2.28 -0.81
C VAL A 113 5.78 0.83 -1.13
N ALA A 114 4.83 -0.08 -0.94
CA ALA A 114 5.02 -1.51 -1.20
C ALA A 114 3.93 -2.06 -2.14
N VAL A 115 4.36 -2.73 -3.20
CA VAL A 115 3.51 -3.19 -4.30
C VAL A 115 3.59 -4.70 -4.48
N ILE A 116 2.48 -5.37 -4.80
CA ILE A 116 2.57 -6.82 -5.09
C ILE A 116 3.30 -7.04 -6.42
N VAL A 117 2.86 -6.38 -7.51
CA VAL A 117 3.47 -6.54 -8.84
C VAL A 117 3.86 -5.19 -9.44
N ASP A 118 5.15 -5.02 -9.71
CA ASP A 118 5.65 -3.94 -10.54
C ASP A 118 5.60 -4.31 -12.02
N ARG A 119 5.12 -3.39 -12.88
CA ARG A 119 4.95 -3.64 -14.32
C ARG A 119 6.16 -3.27 -15.17
N ASP A 120 7.28 -2.90 -14.56
CA ASP A 120 8.54 -2.50 -15.21
C ASP A 120 8.33 -1.35 -16.20
N THR A 121 7.86 -0.22 -15.65
CA THR A 121 7.36 0.95 -16.41
C THR A 121 8.00 2.26 -15.95
N GLY A 122 8.99 2.19 -15.06
CA GLY A 122 9.58 3.36 -14.40
C GLY A 122 8.79 3.86 -13.18
N ALA A 123 7.77 3.11 -12.73
CA ALA A 123 6.98 3.48 -11.56
C ALA A 123 7.81 3.50 -10.27
N ALA A 124 8.77 2.58 -10.13
CA ALA A 124 9.62 2.48 -8.96
C ALA A 124 10.45 3.75 -8.74
N GLU A 125 11.18 4.20 -9.77
CA GLU A 125 11.97 5.43 -9.73
C GLU A 125 11.09 6.65 -9.54
N HIS A 126 9.99 6.72 -10.31
CA HIS A 126 9.07 7.85 -10.23
C HIS A 126 8.48 8.03 -8.83
N VAL A 127 8.00 6.95 -8.20
CA VAL A 127 7.43 7.01 -6.86
C VAL A 127 8.50 7.30 -5.82
N ALA A 128 9.66 6.64 -5.90
CA ALA A 128 10.73 6.87 -4.93
C ALA A 128 11.22 8.32 -4.93
N GLU A 129 11.38 8.93 -6.11
CA GLU A 129 11.78 10.34 -6.25
C GLU A 129 10.71 11.31 -5.75
N GLN A 130 9.45 11.12 -6.14
CA GLN A 130 8.37 12.06 -5.79
C GLN A 130 7.90 11.91 -4.34
N ALA A 131 7.85 10.68 -3.83
CA ALA A 131 7.46 10.40 -2.47
C ALA A 131 8.64 10.51 -1.49
N GLY A 132 9.90 10.46 -1.93
CA GLY A 132 11.05 10.55 -1.04
C GLY A 132 11.13 9.42 -0.02
N VAL A 133 10.56 8.25 -0.35
CA VAL A 133 10.54 7.03 0.47
C VAL A 133 10.86 5.83 -0.41
N PRO A 134 11.37 4.71 0.15
CA PRO A 134 11.60 3.49 -0.60
C PRO A 134 10.34 3.00 -1.33
N TYR A 135 10.54 2.54 -2.57
CA TYR A 135 9.56 1.78 -3.33
C TYR A 135 9.99 0.31 -3.35
N LEU A 136 9.13 -0.59 -2.87
CA LEU A 136 9.36 -2.02 -2.77
C LEU A 136 8.32 -2.76 -3.60
N TYR A 137 8.70 -3.87 -4.22
CA TYR A 137 7.76 -4.76 -4.91
C TYR A 137 8.10 -6.22 -4.68
N ALA A 138 7.07 -7.07 -4.59
CA ALA A 138 7.26 -8.51 -4.36
C ALA A 138 7.60 -9.27 -5.65
N PHE A 139 7.03 -8.84 -6.78
CA PHE A 139 7.27 -9.46 -8.09
C PHE A 139 7.39 -8.39 -9.17
N SER A 140 8.32 -8.58 -10.09
CA SER A 140 8.35 -7.86 -11.36
C SER A 140 7.47 -8.54 -12.40
N LYS A 141 7.17 -7.84 -13.49
CA LYS A 141 6.57 -8.41 -14.69
C LYS A 141 7.34 -9.65 -15.21
N ASN A 142 8.67 -9.61 -15.13
CA ASN A 142 9.56 -10.67 -15.61
C ASN A 142 9.51 -11.93 -14.75
N ASP A 143 9.40 -11.78 -13.41
CA ASP A 143 9.25 -12.90 -12.48
C ASP A 143 8.00 -13.73 -12.77
N LEU A 144 6.99 -13.11 -13.39
CA LEU A 144 5.72 -13.73 -13.73
C LEU A 144 5.65 -14.27 -15.17
N GLY A 145 6.72 -14.13 -15.95
CA GLY A 145 6.77 -14.57 -17.34
C GLY A 145 5.73 -13.88 -18.24
N LEU A 146 5.40 -12.63 -17.93
CA LEU A 146 4.45 -11.84 -18.70
C LEU A 146 5.25 -10.88 -19.60
N ASP A 147 5.30 -11.11 -20.91
CA ASP A 147 5.88 -10.16 -21.89
C ASP A 147 4.86 -9.13 -22.39
#